data_AF-A0A8W8IJG0-F1
#
_entry.id   AF-A0A8W8IJG0-F1
#
_cell.length_a   1.000
_cell.length_b   1.000
_cell.length_c   1.000
_cell.angle_alpha   90.00
_cell.angle_beta   90.00
_cell.angle_gamma   90.00
#
_symmetry.space_group_name_H-M   'P 1'
#
loop_
_entity.id
_entity.type
_entity.pdbx_description
1 polymer ?
#
loop_
_entity_poly.entity_id
_entity_poly.type
_entity_poly.pdbx_seq_one_letter_code
_entity_poly.pdbx_strand_id
1 'polypeptide(L)'
;MAIKCTVYDLEKLRNMEVGSTIMFMNIIVKPNNSITITSKSRVCKTGPVSVSAEHDRTALELAVPPTSPGSPLIDVEKSHVKTMMSTRGQVVAEEMTRKVLVRGRDVKIKALVLKDKSAK
;
A
#
# COMPACT_ATOMS: atom_id res chain seq x y z
N MET A 1 8.92 -17.17 -6.89
CA MET A 1 8.88 -15.76 -7.35
C MET A 1 7.54 -15.17 -6.94
N ALA A 2 7.52 -14.06 -6.18
CA ALA A 2 6.28 -13.43 -5.73
C ALA A 2 5.93 -12.24 -6.64
N ILE A 3 4.66 -12.11 -7.01
CA ILE A 3 4.18 -11.20 -8.06
C ILE A 3 3.10 -10.30 -7.46
N LYS A 4 3.20 -8.98 -7.68
CA LYS A 4 2.20 -8.02 -7.20
C LYS A 4 0.94 -8.09 -8.06
N CYS A 5 -0.22 -8.26 -7.45
CA CYS A 5 -1.51 -8.25 -8.14
C CYS A 5 -2.32 -6.99 -7.81
N THR A 6 -2.96 -6.38 -8.80
CA THR A 6 -3.93 -5.29 -8.63
C THR A 6 -5.30 -5.77 -9.11
N VAL A 7 -6.30 -5.71 -8.23
CA VAL A 7 -7.67 -6.15 -8.50
C VAL A 7 -8.56 -4.92 -8.63
N TYR A 8 -9.11 -4.69 -9.83
CA TYR A 8 -10.06 -3.59 -10.06
C TYR A 8 -11.52 -3.99 -9.81
N ASP A 9 -11.80 -5.29 -9.82
CA ASP A 9 -13.14 -5.86 -9.67
C ASP A 9 -13.29 -6.49 -8.27
N LEU A 10 -13.97 -5.77 -7.37
CA LEU A 10 -14.09 -6.15 -5.96
C LEU A 10 -14.94 -7.41 -5.74
N GLU A 11 -15.82 -7.79 -6.67
CA GLU A 11 -16.62 -9.01 -6.53
C GLU A 11 -15.74 -10.26 -6.54
N LYS A 12 -14.65 -10.22 -7.31
CA LYS A 12 -13.68 -11.31 -7.43
C LYS A 12 -12.77 -11.44 -6.22
N LEU A 13 -12.67 -10.39 -5.41
CA LEU A 13 -11.89 -10.40 -4.16
C LEU A 13 -12.45 -11.43 -3.17
N ARG A 14 -13.77 -11.71 -3.20
CA ARG A 14 -14.41 -12.72 -2.34
C ARG A 14 -13.86 -14.13 -2.55
N ASN A 15 -13.31 -14.41 -3.73
CA ASN A 15 -12.73 -15.71 -4.05
C ASN A 15 -11.24 -15.79 -3.71
N MET A 16 -10.64 -14.71 -3.19
CA MET A 16 -9.21 -14.58 -2.92
C MET A 16 -8.98 -14.53 -1.41
N GLU A 17 -8.86 -15.70 -0.79
CA GLU A 17 -8.57 -15.84 0.64
C GLU A 17 -7.10 -16.19 0.86
N VAL A 18 -6.51 -15.69 1.95
CA VAL A 18 -5.13 -16.00 2.33
C VAL A 18 -5.01 -17.50 2.59
N GLY A 19 -4.03 -18.15 1.96
CA GLY A 19 -3.81 -19.60 2.06
C GLY A 19 -4.65 -20.45 1.10
N SER A 20 -5.56 -19.85 0.32
CA SER A 20 -6.31 -20.56 -0.72
C SER A 20 -5.53 -20.65 -2.03
N THR A 21 -5.66 -21.77 -2.74
CA THR A 21 -5.11 -21.91 -4.10
C THR A 21 -6.14 -21.47 -5.12
N ILE A 22 -5.75 -20.51 -5.96
CA ILE A 22 -6.62 -19.93 -6.99
C ILE A 22 -5.92 -19.93 -8.36
N MET A 23 -6.72 -20.17 -9.40
CA MET A 23 -6.30 -20.09 -10.79
C MET A 23 -6.84 -18.80 -11.41
N PHE A 24 -5.95 -18.06 -12.07
CA PHE A 24 -6.30 -16.87 -12.83
C PHE A 24 -6.35 -17.17 -14.33
N MET A 25 -7.38 -16.68 -15.00
CA MET A 25 -7.51 -16.75 -16.46
C MET A 25 -7.79 -15.37 -17.04
N ASN A 26 -7.29 -15.12 -18.25
CA ASN A 26 -7.48 -13.86 -18.97
C ASN A 26 -6.99 -12.64 -18.17
N ILE A 27 -5.75 -12.72 -17.67
CA ILE A 27 -5.09 -11.65 -16.90
C ILE A 27 -4.17 -10.82 -17.77
N ILE A 28 -3.97 -9.56 -17.38
CA ILE A 28 -3.01 -8.66 -18.03
C ILE A 28 -1.72 -8.71 -17.21
N VAL A 29 -0.63 -9.15 -17.85
CA VAL A 29 0.72 -9.15 -17.27
C VAL A 29 1.43 -7.87 -17.72
N LYS A 30 1.86 -7.05 -16.75
CA LYS A 30 2.64 -5.84 -16.99
C LYS A 30 4.14 -6.15 -16.96
N PRO A 31 4.97 -5.34 -17.66
CA PRO A 31 6.42 -5.57 -17.77
C PRO A 31 7.18 -5.48 -16.44
N ASN A 32 6.57 -4.95 -15.38
CA ASN A 32 7.13 -4.87 -14.03
C ASN A 32 6.81 -6.10 -13.15
N ASN A 33 6.53 -7.26 -13.75
CA ASN A 33 6.05 -8.45 -13.04
C ASN A 33 4.87 -8.13 -12.11
N SER A 34 3.89 -7.39 -12.63
CA SER A 34 2.62 -7.18 -11.93
C SER A 34 1.44 -7.68 -12.75
N ILE A 35 0.48 -8.28 -12.06
CA ILE A 35 -0.73 -8.84 -12.67
C ILE A 35 -1.89 -7.88 -12.40
N THR A 36 -2.68 -7.62 -13.42
CA THR A 36 -3.92 -6.85 -13.29
C THR A 36 -5.13 -7.73 -13.56
N ILE A 37 -6.06 -7.77 -12.59
CA ILE A 37 -7.34 -8.49 -12.69
C ILE A 37 -8.44 -7.47 -13.00
N THR A 38 -9.12 -7.70 -14.11
CA THR A 38 -10.22 -6.84 -14.61
C THR A 38 -11.54 -7.60 -14.59
N SER A 39 -12.64 -6.94 -14.99
CA SER A 39 -13.95 -7.57 -15.15
C SER A 39 -13.95 -8.76 -16.13
N LYS A 40 -13.05 -8.77 -17.12
CA LYS A 40 -12.91 -9.87 -18.09
C LYS A 40 -12.07 -11.05 -17.59
N SER A 41 -11.29 -10.85 -16.52
CA SER A 41 -10.46 -11.89 -15.91
C SER A 41 -11.32 -12.83 -15.08
N ARG A 42 -11.04 -14.14 -15.10
CA ARG A 42 -11.73 -15.14 -14.28
C ARG A 42 -10.82 -15.60 -13.14
N VAL A 43 -11.40 -15.73 -11.94
CA VAL A 43 -10.74 -16.24 -10.73
C VAL A 43 -11.49 -17.50 -10.31
N CYS A 44 -10.81 -18.65 -10.32
CA CYS A 44 -11.39 -19.94 -9.97
C CYS A 44 -10.65 -20.53 -8.78
N LYS A 45 -11.38 -21.17 -7.84
CA LYS A 45 -10.77 -21.94 -6.75
C LYS A 45 -10.19 -23.23 -7.32
N THR A 46 -9.02 -23.65 -6.85
CA THR A 46 -8.33 -24.86 -7.29
C THR A 46 -7.95 -25.70 -6.08
N GLY A 47 -7.64 -26.98 -6.30
CA GLY A 47 -7.17 -27.88 -5.25
C GLY A 47 -5.86 -27.39 -4.59
N PRO A 48 -5.52 -27.95 -3.42
CA PRO A 48 -4.38 -27.49 -2.64
C PRO A 48 -3.06 -27.70 -3.40
N VAL A 49 -2.27 -26.63 -3.55
CA VAL A 49 -0.91 -26.69 -4.09
C VAL A 49 0.06 -26.37 -2.97
N SER A 50 1.03 -27.26 -2.76
CA SER A 50 2.11 -27.02 -1.80
C SER A 50 3.09 -26.00 -2.37
N VAL A 51 3.32 -24.93 -1.62
CA VAL A 51 4.30 -23.89 -1.95
C VAL A 51 5.46 -23.98 -0.96
N SER A 52 6.69 -23.68 -1.39
CA SER A 52 7.85 -23.64 -0.48
C SER A 52 7.75 -22.47 0.49
N ALA A 53 8.22 -22.68 1.73
CA ALA A 53 8.17 -21.67 2.80
C ALA A 53 8.89 -20.34 2.44
N GLU A 54 9.87 -20.38 1.54
CA GLU A 54 10.57 -19.18 1.05
C GLU A 54 9.64 -18.23 0.29
N HIS A 55 8.70 -18.79 -0.50
CA HIS A 55 7.74 -17.99 -1.25
C HIS A 55 6.68 -17.37 -0.33
N ASP A 56 6.26 -18.08 0.73
CA ASP A 56 5.33 -17.55 1.72
C ASP A 56 5.95 -16.36 2.47
N ARG A 57 7.23 -16.48 2.87
CA ARG A 57 7.97 -15.37 3.49
C ARG A 57 8.05 -14.16 2.57
N THR A 58 8.40 -14.38 1.30
CA THR A 58 8.50 -13.30 0.30
C THR A 58 7.13 -12.64 0.04
N ALA A 59 6.05 -13.42 0.00
CA ALA A 59 4.70 -12.90 -0.17
C ALA A 59 4.27 -12.04 1.03
N LEU A 60 4.63 -12.44 2.24
CA LEU A 60 4.36 -11.68 3.45
C LEU A 60 5.09 -10.34 3.46
N GLU A 61 6.38 -10.32 3.08
CA GLU A 61 7.18 -9.09 2.95
C GLU A 61 6.62 -8.13 1.89
N LEU A 62 5.98 -8.64 0.84
CA LEU A 62 5.32 -7.81 -0.17
C LEU A 62 3.97 -7.25 0.30
N ALA A 63 3.21 -8.04 1.06
CA ALA A 63 1.93 -7.62 1.62
C ALA A 63 2.11 -6.59 2.75
N VAL A 64 3.14 -6.79 3.57
CA VAL A 64 3.54 -5.93 4.67
C VAL A 64 4.96 -5.42 4.38
N PRO A 65 5.10 -4.40 3.52
CA PRO A 65 6.41 -3.87 3.21
C PRO A 65 7.11 -3.42 4.50
N PRO A 66 8.43 -3.69 4.65
CA PRO A 66 9.18 -3.21 5.79
C PRO A 66 9.05 -1.69 5.87
N THR A 67 8.88 -1.18 7.09
CA THR A 67 8.79 0.27 7.33
C THR A 67 9.98 0.95 6.67
N SER A 68 9.68 1.89 5.76
CA SER A 68 10.72 2.65 5.06
C SER A 68 11.69 3.24 6.08
N PRO A 69 13.03 3.15 5.86
CA PRO A 69 14.00 3.77 6.74
C PRO A 69 13.65 5.27 6.81
N GLY A 70 13.15 5.69 7.98
CA GLY A 70 12.64 7.04 8.15
C GLY A 70 13.76 8.06 8.01
N SER A 71 13.51 9.12 7.27
CA SER A 71 14.38 10.29 7.22
C SER A 71 14.12 11.17 8.45
N PRO A 72 15.16 11.74 9.08
CA PRO A 72 15.00 12.69 10.17
C PRO A 72 14.32 13.97 9.66
N LEU A 73 13.62 14.67 10.56
CA LEU A 73 12.83 15.87 10.18
C LEU A 73 13.67 16.98 9.52
N ILE A 74 14.96 17.10 9.89
CA ILE A 74 15.88 18.09 9.29
C ILE A 74 16.09 17.87 7.78
N ASP A 75 15.98 16.63 7.30
CA ASP A 75 16.13 16.30 5.88
C ASP A 75 14.80 16.51 5.13
N VAL A 76 13.67 16.44 5.85
CA VAL A 76 12.34 16.76 5.29
C VAL A 76 12.26 18.25 4.94
N GLU A 77 12.77 19.14 5.79
CA GLU A 77 12.80 20.58 5.52
C GLU A 77 13.60 20.94 4.27
N LYS A 78 14.69 20.19 4.01
CA LYS A 78 15.59 20.41 2.87
C LYS A 78 15.13 19.70 1.60
N SER A 79 14.04 18.93 1.67
CA SER A 79 13.56 18.14 0.55
C SER A 79 12.93 18.99 -0.55
N HIS A 80 12.93 18.46 -1.77
CA HIS A 80 12.31 19.14 -2.89
C HIS A 80 10.77 19.06 -2.78
N VAL A 81 10.10 20.10 -3.28
CA VAL A 81 8.64 20.18 -3.27
C VAL A 81 8.05 18.98 -4.05
N LYS A 82 7.10 18.27 -3.42
CA LYS A 82 6.44 17.04 -3.92
C LYS A 82 7.29 15.76 -3.91
N THR A 83 8.36 15.69 -3.14
CA THR A 83 9.05 14.43 -2.87
C THR A 83 8.31 13.63 -1.78
N MET A 84 8.11 12.32 -2.01
CA MET A 84 7.52 11.43 -1.01
C MET A 84 8.62 10.97 -0.04
N MET A 85 8.42 11.25 1.25
CA MET A 85 9.37 10.89 2.31
C MET A 85 8.64 10.21 3.47
N SER A 86 9.34 9.31 4.14
CA SER A 86 8.87 8.68 5.38
C SER A 86 9.63 9.28 6.54
N THR A 87 8.95 9.76 7.59
CA THR A 87 9.59 10.28 8.80
C THR A 87 8.91 9.73 10.04
N ARG A 88 9.62 9.73 11.17
CA ARG A 88 9.12 9.27 12.47
C ARG A 88 9.41 10.33 13.51
N GLY A 89 8.39 10.71 14.29
CA GLY A 89 8.51 11.69 15.36
C GLY A 89 7.38 11.56 16.38
N GLN A 90 7.50 12.29 17.48
CA GLN A 90 6.47 12.44 18.50
C GLN A 90 5.53 13.60 18.14
N VAL A 91 4.22 13.37 18.20
CA VAL A 91 3.24 14.45 18.03
C VAL A 91 3.30 15.37 19.26
N VAL A 92 3.60 16.65 19.05
CA VAL A 92 3.71 17.67 20.11
C VAL A 92 2.53 18.63 20.13
N ALA A 93 1.87 18.85 18.98
CA ALA A 93 0.66 19.65 18.91
C ALA A 93 -0.27 19.10 17.83
N GLU A 94 -1.56 19.22 18.12
CA GLU A 94 -2.64 18.78 17.24
C GLU A 94 -3.68 19.89 17.16
N GLU A 95 -3.93 20.40 15.95
CA GLU A 95 -5.01 21.36 15.73
C GLU A 95 -6.35 20.65 15.55
N MET A 96 -7.45 21.33 15.93
CA MET A 96 -8.80 20.83 15.67
C MET A 96 -9.02 20.61 14.16
N THR A 97 -9.74 19.55 13.83
CA THR A 97 -10.08 19.23 12.43
C THR A 97 -10.98 20.31 11.84
N ARG A 98 -10.52 20.95 10.77
CA ARG A 98 -11.27 21.96 10.01
C ARG A 98 -11.85 21.35 8.74
N LYS A 99 -12.93 21.91 8.21
CA LYS A 99 -13.44 21.58 6.88
C LYS A 99 -13.08 22.70 5.92
N VAL A 100 -12.52 22.36 4.76
CA VAL A 100 -12.26 23.32 3.67
C VAL A 100 -12.92 22.84 2.39
N LEU A 101 -13.37 23.78 1.57
CA LEU A 101 -13.98 23.47 0.28
C LEU A 101 -12.91 23.36 -0.80
N VAL A 102 -12.75 22.19 -1.40
CA VAL A 102 -11.82 21.95 -2.52
C VAL A 102 -12.62 21.43 -3.71
N ARG A 103 -12.66 22.20 -4.80
CA ARG A 103 -13.41 21.85 -6.03
C ARG A 103 -14.87 21.47 -5.76
N GLY A 104 -15.53 22.19 -4.85
CA GLY A 104 -16.93 21.97 -4.48
C GLY A 104 -17.19 20.79 -3.55
N ARG A 105 -16.15 20.18 -2.96
CA ARG A 105 -16.27 19.11 -1.97
C ARG A 105 -15.68 19.53 -0.63
N ASP A 106 -16.35 19.18 0.46
CA ASP A 106 -15.85 19.38 1.82
C ASP A 106 -14.75 18.37 2.12
N VAL A 107 -13.54 18.86 2.37
CA VAL A 107 -12.39 18.05 2.77
C VAL A 107 -12.04 18.36 4.22
N LYS A 108 -11.93 17.32 5.05
CA LYS A 108 -11.47 17.43 6.44
C LYS A 108 -9.95 17.54 6.44
N ILE A 109 -9.43 18.61 7.04
CA ILE A 109 -7.99 18.85 7.21
C ILE A 109 -7.67 18.92 8.69
N LYS A 110 -6.53 18.33 9.06
CA LYS A 110 -5.98 18.37 10.42
C LYS A 110 -4.50 18.65 10.33
N ALA A 111 -4.04 19.69 11.01
CA ALA A 111 -2.63 20.01 11.12
C ALA A 111 -2.04 19.33 12.35
N LEU A 112 -0.87 18.72 12.19
CA LEU A 112 -0.12 18.03 13.21
C LEU A 112 1.30 18.58 13.23
N VAL A 113 1.85 18.83 14.41
CA VAL A 113 3.25 19.21 14.60
C VAL A 113 4.00 18.01 15.17
N LEU A 114 5.07 17.60 14.47
CA LEU A 114 5.88 16.43 14.80
C LEU A 114 7.25 16.88 15.28
N LYS A 115 7.71 16.35 16.42
CA LYS A 115 9.05 16.58 16.95
C LYS A 115 9.87 15.30 16.90
N ASP A 116 11.09 15.40 16.41
CA ASP A 116 12.11 14.35 16.46
C ASP A 116 13.32 14.86 17.27
N LYS A 117 14.30 14.00 17.52
CA LYS A 117 15.58 14.36 18.17
C LYS A 117 16.33 15.46 17.41
N SER A 118 16.09 15.58 16.10
CA SER A 118 16.81 16.48 15.21
C SER A 118 16.12 17.82 14.95
N ALA A 119 14.79 17.92 15.05
CA ALA A 119 14.00 19.13 14.77
C ALA A 119 12.56 19.05 15.32
N LYS A 120 11.80 20.16 15.28
CA LYS A 120 10.39 20.29 15.69
C LYS A 120 9.54 20.78 14.52
#